data_AF-G9K5F3-F1
#
_entry.id   AF-G9K5F3-F1
#
_cell.length_a   1.000
_cell.length_b   1.000
_cell.length_c   1.000
_cell.angle_alpha   90.00
_cell.angle_beta   90.00
_cell.angle_gamma   90.00
#
_symmetry.space_group_name_H-M   'P 1'
#
loop_
_entity.id
_entity.type
_entity.pdbx_description
1 polymer ?
#
loop_
_entity_poly.entity_id
_entity_poly.type
_entity_poly.pdbx_seq_one_letter_code
_entity_poly.pdbx_strand_id
1 'polypeptide(L)'
;QSLPFSTCGKSKLVSLMWDPVTPSRLHVLCQGWRYLCYDWHWTTDRSSGDNSSDMANVAVIDGNRVLVTVFRQSVVPPPMCTYQLLLPHPVNQVVFSAHPQKSNDLAI
;
A
#
# COMPACT_ATOMS: atom_id res chain seq x y z
N GLN A 1 -3.40 -4.37 1.20
CA GLN A 1 -2.56 -5.49 1.67
C GLN A 1 -3.43 -6.71 1.91
N SER A 2 -3.05 -7.88 1.39
CA SER A 2 -3.77 -9.16 1.63
C SER A 2 -2.94 -10.10 2.52
N LEU A 3 -3.55 -10.68 3.56
CA LEU A 3 -2.91 -11.64 4.47
C LEU A 3 -3.46 -13.06 4.22
N PRO A 4 -2.65 -13.99 3.69
CA PRO A 4 -3.10 -15.36 3.45
C PRO A 4 -3.09 -16.18 4.74
N PHE A 5 -4.24 -16.78 5.08
CA PHE A 5 -4.36 -17.77 6.16
C PHE A 5 -4.81 -19.10 5.57
N SER A 6 -4.28 -20.22 6.09
CA SER A 6 -4.72 -21.54 5.65
C SER A 6 -6.08 -21.88 6.27
N THR A 7 -6.88 -22.67 5.57
CA THR A 7 -8.17 -23.16 6.09
C THR A 7 -8.03 -24.37 7.01
N CYS A 8 -6.83 -24.96 7.08
CA CYS A 8 -6.50 -26.16 7.85
C CYS A 8 -5.19 -25.98 8.64
N GLY A 9 -5.07 -26.67 9.78
CA GLY A 9 -3.85 -26.70 10.60
C GLY A 9 -3.70 -25.53 11.58
N LYS A 10 -2.50 -25.35 12.13
CA LYS A 10 -2.17 -24.33 13.15
C LYS A 10 -2.30 -22.87 12.68
N SER A 11 -2.52 -22.65 11.39
CA SER A 11 -2.77 -21.33 10.78
C SER A 11 -4.23 -21.10 10.42
N LYS A 12 -5.13 -22.02 10.77
CA LYS A 12 -6.57 -21.81 10.66
C LYS A 12 -7.01 -20.67 11.57
N LEU A 13 -7.66 -19.67 11.00
CA LEU A 13 -8.17 -18.52 11.74
C LEU A 13 -9.35 -18.92 12.63
N VAL A 14 -9.30 -18.50 13.90
CA VAL A 14 -10.32 -18.75 14.91
C VAL A 14 -11.06 -17.47 15.25
N SER A 15 -10.34 -16.35 15.42
CA SER A 15 -10.93 -15.04 15.69
C SER A 15 -10.06 -13.92 15.14
N LEU A 16 -10.69 -12.79 14.83
CA LEU A 16 -10.07 -11.59 14.28
C LEU A 16 -10.76 -10.37 14.90
N MET A 17 -9.97 -9.46 15.47
CA MET A 17 -10.47 -8.28 16.17
C MET A 17 -9.54 -7.08 15.96
N TRP A 18 -10.11 -5.92 15.62
CA TRP A 18 -9.37 -4.66 15.64
C TRP A 18 -9.15 -4.22 17.09
N ASP A 19 -7.97 -3.67 17.39
CA ASP A 19 -7.68 -3.08 18.70
C ASP A 19 -8.63 -1.88 18.93
N PRO A 20 -9.38 -1.85 20.05
CA PRO A 20 -10.30 -0.76 20.34
C PRO A 20 -9.59 0.54 20.78
N VAL A 21 -8.32 0.46 21.18
CA VAL A 21 -7.52 1.57 21.69
C VAL A 21 -6.45 1.98 20.68
N THR A 22 -5.75 1.01 20.09
CA THR A 22 -4.68 1.28 19.12
C THR A 22 -5.24 1.32 17.70
N PRO A 23 -5.28 2.48 17.03
CA PRO A 23 -5.75 2.55 15.65
C PRO A 23 -4.87 1.69 14.74
N SER A 24 -5.48 1.09 13.72
CA SER A 24 -4.77 0.29 12.71
C SER A 24 -4.00 -0.91 13.27
N ARG A 25 -4.40 -1.45 14.42
CA ARG A 25 -3.87 -2.72 14.96
C ARG A 25 -4.90 -3.83 14.85
N LEU A 26 -4.52 -4.98 14.28
CA LEU A 26 -5.36 -6.16 14.19
C LEU A 26 -4.79 -7.31 15.00
N HIS A 27 -5.65 -7.88 15.82
CA HIS A 27 -5.41 -9.09 16.59
C HIS A 27 -5.98 -10.29 15.82
N VAL A 28 -5.15 -11.30 15.59
CA VAL A 28 -5.55 -12.55 14.94
C VAL A 28 -5.23 -13.72 15.85
N LEU A 29 -6.24 -14.53 16.16
CA LEU A 29 -6.10 -15.78 16.89
C LEU A 29 -6.26 -16.95 15.92
N CYS A 30 -5.25 -17.80 15.86
CA CYS A 30 -5.25 -19.03 15.08
C CYS A 30 -5.43 -20.27 15.97
N GLN A 31 -5.81 -21.38 15.34
CA GLN A 31 -6.01 -22.66 16.00
C GLN A 31 -4.71 -23.13 16.67
N GLY A 32 -4.80 -23.59 17.91
CA GLY A 32 -3.63 -23.96 18.72
C GLY A 32 -3.01 -22.79 19.49
N TRP A 33 -3.81 -21.78 19.85
CA TRP A 33 -3.40 -20.65 20.71
C TRP A 33 -2.29 -19.77 20.14
N ARG A 34 -2.14 -19.76 18.81
CA ARG A 34 -1.20 -18.87 18.14
C ARG A 34 -1.84 -17.51 17.95
N TYR A 35 -1.25 -16.49 18.57
CA TYR A 35 -1.68 -15.10 18.48
C TYR A 35 -0.73 -14.30 17.59
N LEU A 36 -1.29 -13.47 16.72
CA LEU A 36 -0.58 -12.56 15.82
C LEU A 36 -1.14 -11.16 15.99
N CYS A 37 -0.26 -10.17 16.01
CA CYS A 37 -0.61 -8.75 16.07
C CYS A 37 -0.01 -8.05 14.85
N TYR A 38 -0.84 -7.38 14.08
CA TYR A 38 -0.43 -6.65 12.89
C TYR A 38 -0.70 -5.16 13.09
N ASP A 39 0.33 -4.34 12.88
CA ASP A 39 0.27 -2.88 13.03
C ASP A 39 0.43 -2.24 11.64
N TRP A 40 -0.65 -1.65 11.13
CA TRP A 40 -0.64 -0.93 9.86
C TRP A 40 -0.29 0.54 10.07
N HIS A 41 0.54 1.04 9.17
CA HIS A 41 0.91 2.44 9.10
C HIS A 41 0.52 3.00 7.74
N TRP A 42 -0.07 4.19 7.74
CA TRP A 42 -0.31 4.93 6.51
C TRP A 42 1.03 5.44 5.99
N THR A 43 1.32 5.15 4.72
CA THR A 43 2.45 5.73 4.00
C THR A 43 1.93 6.47 2.78
N THR A 44 2.63 7.54 2.41
CA THR A 44 2.38 8.26 1.16
C THR A 44 3.66 8.18 0.34
N ASP A 45 3.65 7.28 -0.65
CA ASP A 45 4.78 7.13 -1.56
C ASP A 45 4.73 8.24 -2.61
N ARG A 46 5.83 9.00 -2.66
CA ARG A 46 6.03 10.10 -3.61
C ARG A 46 7.40 10.04 -4.25
N SER A 47 7.51 10.57 -5.47
CA SER A 47 8.81 10.81 -6.07
C SER A 47 9.65 11.74 -5.17
N SER A 48 10.93 11.39 -5.03
CA SER A 48 11.84 12.03 -4.07
C SER A 48 12.85 12.98 -4.73
N GLY A 49 12.74 13.22 -6.04
CA GLY A 49 13.69 14.08 -6.75
C GLY A 49 13.49 15.55 -6.37
N ASP A 50 14.54 16.19 -5.86
CA ASP A 50 14.56 17.66 -5.63
C ASP A 50 15.06 18.41 -6.89
N ASN A 51 14.93 17.79 -8.06
CA ASN A 51 15.42 18.34 -9.32
C ASN A 51 14.28 18.77 -10.23
N SER A 52 14.58 19.64 -11.18
CA SER A 52 13.61 20.14 -12.16
C SER A 52 13.04 19.06 -13.08
N SER A 53 13.50 17.80 -12.99
CA SER A 53 12.95 16.63 -13.69
C SER A 53 11.98 15.80 -12.85
N ASP A 54 11.81 16.09 -11.56
CA ASP A 54 10.88 15.36 -10.69
C ASP A 54 9.45 15.85 -10.91
N MET A 55 8.54 14.91 -11.18
CA MET A 55 7.17 15.26 -11.57
C MET A 55 6.19 15.30 -10.39
N ALA A 56 6.69 15.17 -9.15
CA ALA A 56 5.89 15.08 -7.93
C ALA A 56 4.80 13.99 -8.05
N ASN A 57 5.21 12.80 -8.47
CA ASN A 57 4.32 11.67 -8.66
C ASN A 57 3.88 11.14 -7.30
N VAL A 58 2.59 10.97 -7.10
CA VAL A 58 2.00 10.31 -5.93
C VAL A 58 1.24 9.08 -6.41
N ALA A 59 1.57 7.91 -5.86
CA ALA A 59 0.92 6.66 -6.19
C ALA A 59 -0.03 6.23 -5.06
N VAL A 60 -1.23 5.81 -5.42
CA VAL A 60 -2.26 5.29 -4.51
C VAL A 60 -2.67 3.90 -4.98
N ILE A 61 -2.69 2.94 -4.06
CA ILE A 61 -3.10 1.57 -4.35
C ILE A 61 -4.62 1.45 -4.20
N ASP A 62 -5.30 1.05 -5.27
CA ASP A 62 -6.73 0.72 -5.31
C ASP A 62 -6.91 -0.72 -5.81
N GLY A 63 -6.81 -1.68 -4.89
CA GLY A 63 -6.90 -3.11 -5.20
C GLY A 63 -5.77 -3.56 -6.14
N ASN A 64 -6.12 -3.92 -7.37
CA ASN A 64 -5.17 -4.29 -8.43
C ASN A 64 -4.79 -3.13 -9.36
N ARG A 65 -5.19 -1.91 -9.02
CA ARG A 65 -4.86 -0.69 -9.75
C ARG A 65 -3.91 0.16 -8.92
N VAL A 66 -2.91 0.73 -9.57
CA VAL A 66 -2.10 1.81 -8.99
C VAL A 66 -2.46 3.10 -9.69
N LEU A 67 -3.09 4.01 -8.96
CA LEU A 67 -3.49 5.33 -9.43
C LEU A 67 -2.32 6.28 -9.22
N VAL A 68 -1.84 6.93 -10.27
CA VAL A 68 -0.73 7.89 -10.19
C VAL A 68 -1.23 9.27 -10.52
N THR A 69 -0.93 10.23 -9.65
CA THR A 69 -1.23 11.65 -9.85
C THR A 69 0.07 12.45 -9.93
N VAL A 70 0.23 13.19 -11.02
CA VAL A 70 1.40 14.01 -11.32
C VAL A 70 1.14 15.45 -10.86
N PHE A 71 1.33 15.73 -9.56
CA PHE A 71 0.90 17.00 -8.96
C PHE A 71 1.61 18.23 -9.54
N ARG A 72 2.78 18.06 -10.15
CA ARG A 72 3.48 19.16 -10.82
C ARG A 72 2.80 19.61 -12.12
N GLN A 73 2.06 18.73 -12.79
CA GLN A 73 1.34 19.06 -14.03
C GLN A 73 -0.08 19.53 -13.74
N SER A 74 -0.78 18.88 -12.82
CA SER A 74 -2.17 19.20 -12.52
C SER A 74 -2.54 18.81 -11.09
N VAL A 75 -3.34 19.67 -10.46
CA VAL A 75 -3.93 19.39 -9.14
C VAL A 75 -5.26 18.68 -9.36
N VAL A 76 -5.19 17.37 -9.58
CA VAL A 76 -6.38 16.53 -9.79
C VAL A 76 -6.97 16.16 -8.42
N PRO A 77 -8.24 16.47 -8.14
CA PRO A 77 -8.86 16.13 -6.85
C PRO A 77 -9.18 14.63 -6.77
N PRO A 78 -9.09 14.01 -5.57
CA PRO A 78 -9.69 12.69 -5.34
C PRO A 78 -11.21 12.74 -5.65
N PRO A 79 -11.78 11.74 -6.35
CA PRO A 79 -11.25 10.41 -6.66
C PRO A 79 -10.52 10.27 -8.03
N MET A 80 -10.17 11.37 -8.71
CA MET A 80 -9.53 11.32 -10.03
C MET A 80 -7.99 11.13 -9.93
N CYS A 81 -7.35 10.69 -11.03
CA CYS A 81 -5.89 10.53 -11.14
C CYS A 81 -5.39 10.89 -12.56
N THR A 82 -4.07 11.05 -12.75
CA THR A 82 -3.47 11.34 -14.07
C THR A 82 -3.48 10.11 -14.97
N TYR A 83 -3.02 8.98 -14.44
CA TYR A 83 -3.06 7.69 -15.13
C TYR A 83 -3.13 6.56 -14.10
N GLN A 84 -3.52 5.36 -14.56
CA GLN A 84 -3.60 4.17 -13.73
C GLN A 84 -2.86 2.99 -14.37
N LEU A 85 -2.20 2.19 -13.55
CA LEU A 85 -1.58 0.93 -13.94
C LEU A 85 -2.45 -0.23 -13.46
N LEU A 86 -2.86 -1.10 -14.38
CA LEU A 86 -3.66 -2.30 -14.06
C LEU A 86 -2.75 -3.51 -13.92
N LEU A 87 -2.82 -4.19 -12.78
CA LEU A 87 -2.03 -5.38 -12.49
C LEU A 87 -2.90 -6.64 -12.41
N PRO A 88 -2.32 -7.82 -12.70
CA PRO A 88 -3.04 -9.08 -12.63
C PRO A 88 -3.45 -9.47 -11.20
N HIS A 89 -2.78 -8.92 -10.18
CA HIS A 89 -3.02 -9.22 -8.77
C HIS A 89 -3.08 -7.93 -7.93
N PRO A 90 -3.73 -7.98 -6.75
CA PRO A 90 -3.76 -6.85 -5.83
C PRO A 90 -2.35 -6.42 -5.38
N VAL A 91 -2.14 -5.10 -5.32
CA VAL A 91 -0.86 -4.50 -4.93
C VAL A 91 -0.82 -4.33 -3.41
N ASN A 92 0.34 -4.57 -2.82
CA ASN A 92 0.55 -4.41 -1.37
C ASN A 92 1.46 -3.24 -1.03
N GLN A 93 2.36 -2.85 -1.93
CA GLN A 93 3.32 -1.78 -1.74
C GLN A 93 3.65 -1.16 -3.10
N VAL A 94 4.00 0.12 -3.10
CA VAL A 94 4.56 0.83 -4.25
C VAL A 94 5.78 1.60 -3.76
N VAL A 95 6.80 1.73 -4.59
CA VAL A 95 7.99 2.52 -4.23
C VAL A 95 8.52 3.26 -5.44
N PHE A 96 8.86 4.53 -5.23
CA PHE A 96 9.57 5.32 -6.23
C PHE A 96 11.07 5.11 -6.11
N SER A 97 11.77 5.07 -7.23
CA SER A 97 13.22 4.96 -7.25
C SER A 97 13.86 6.12 -6.49
N ALA A 98 14.79 5.79 -5.59
CA ALA A 98 15.55 6.78 -4.84
C ALA A 98 16.65 7.49 -5.67
N HIS A 99 16.87 7.05 -6.92
CA HIS A 99 17.88 7.67 -7.79
C HIS A 99 17.39 9.02 -8.32
N PRO A 100 18.14 10.13 -8.14
CA PRO A 100 17.71 11.46 -8.55
C PRO A 100 17.38 11.59 -10.05
N GLN A 101 18.12 10.89 -10.91
CA GLN A 101 17.92 10.89 -12.37
C GLN A 101 16.76 9.98 -12.82
N LYS A 102 16.19 9.19 -11.90
CA LYS A 102 15.16 8.18 -12.16
C LYS A 102 14.04 8.25 -11.13
N SER A 103 13.84 9.40 -10.48
CA SER A 103 12.93 9.53 -9.33
C SER A 103 11.46 9.29 -9.66
N ASN A 104 11.12 9.34 -10.95
CA ASN A 104 9.78 9.05 -11.48
C ASN A 104 9.55 7.56 -11.74
N ASP A 105 10.58 6.71 -11.70
CA ASP A 105 10.46 5.27 -11.92
C ASP A 105 9.72 4.63 -10.74
N LEU A 106 8.69 3.85 -11.04
CA LEU A 106 7.81 3.22 -10.07
C LEU A 106 8.02 1.70 -10.08
N ALA A 107 8.28 1.12 -8.91
CA ALA A 107 8.25 -0.32 -8.69
C ALA A 107 7.01 -0.70 -7.85
N ILE A 108 6.45 -1.87 -8.16
CA ILE A 108 5.18 -2.40 -7.65
C ILE A 108 5.41 -3.82 -7.14
#